data_AF-F4HBW7-F1
#
_entry.id   AF-F4HBW7-F1
#
_cell.length_a   1.000
_cell.length_b   1.000
_cell.length_c   1.000
_cell.angle_alpha   90.00
_cell.angle_beta   90.00
_cell.angle_gamma   90.00
#
_symmetry.space_group_name_H-M   'P 1'
#
loop_
_entity.id
_entity.type
_entity.pdbx_description
1 polymer ?
#
loop_
_entity_poly.entity_id
_entity_poly.type
_entity_poly.pdbx_seq_one_letter_code
_entity_poly.pdbx_strand_id
1 'polypeptide(L)'
;MGYRIIPQSEKLFAQLKKEHYLRNTEPEKIAGRLAYYLGEINAIHPFREGNGRTQRIFIVQLAREAGFELSFNQVTQEEMIKASIQAHKCDYSGLEMVIKRGLKPIR
;
A
#
# COMPACT_ATOMS: atom_id res chain seq x y z
N MET A 1 15.68 -2.99 16.80
CA MET A 1 16.07 -2.96 15.37
C MET A 1 15.88 -1.52 14.90
N GLY A 2 16.97 -0.77 14.68
CA GLY A 2 16.87 0.68 14.43
C GLY A 2 16.24 0.97 13.07
N TYR A 3 14.96 1.34 13.05
CA TYR A 3 14.27 1.72 11.83
C TYR A 3 14.93 2.98 11.25
N ARG A 4 15.65 2.82 10.15
CA ARG A 4 16.21 3.93 9.37
C ARG A 4 15.08 4.54 8.52
N ILE A 5 14.21 5.33 9.14
CA ILE A 5 13.03 5.94 8.51
C ILE A 5 13.42 6.65 7.20
N ILE A 6 14.42 7.55 7.27
CA ILE A 6 14.85 8.36 6.11
C ILE A 6 15.38 7.47 4.97
N PRO A 7 16.43 6.65 5.14
CA PRO A 7 16.96 5.82 4.04
C PRO A 7 15.95 4.87 3.40
N GLN A 8 15.07 4.25 4.21
CA GLN A 8 14.06 3.33 3.67
C GLN A 8 12.96 4.08 2.93
N SER A 9 12.55 5.25 3.42
CA SER A 9 11.59 6.10 2.72
C SER A 9 12.15 6.59 1.39
N GLU A 10 13.38 7.10 1.38
CA GLU A 10 14.04 7.57 0.16
C GLU A 10 14.14 6.46 -0.88
N LYS A 11 14.56 5.25 -0.47
CA LYS A 11 14.61 4.08 -1.34
C LYS A 11 13.23 3.74 -1.91
N LEU A 12 12.21 3.63 -1.06
CA LEU A 12 10.86 3.23 -1.44
C LEU A 12 10.21 4.23 -2.39
N PHE A 13 10.31 5.53 -2.09
CA PHE A 13 9.70 6.57 -2.91
C PHE A 13 10.50 6.84 -4.20
N ALA A 14 11.82 6.63 -4.21
CA ALA A 14 12.59 6.61 -5.44
C ALA A 14 12.13 5.48 -6.38
N GLN A 15 11.82 4.29 -5.84
CA GLN A 15 11.23 3.20 -6.62
C GLN A 15 9.84 3.58 -7.15
N LEU A 16 8.97 4.13 -6.29
CA LEU A 16 7.63 4.58 -6.72
C LEU A 16 7.69 5.59 -7.88
N LYS A 17 8.64 6.52 -7.81
CA LYS A 17 8.88 7.49 -8.88
C LYS A 17 9.34 6.82 -10.18
N LYS A 18 10.23 5.82 -10.10
CA LYS A 18 10.68 5.03 -11.28
C LYS A 18 9.56 4.21 -11.89
N GLU A 19 8.59 3.78 -11.09
CA GLU A 19 7.36 3.11 -11.55
C GLU A 19 6.28 4.11 -12.02
N HIS A 20 6.65 5.37 -12.26
CA HIS A 20 5.77 6.43 -12.74
C HIS A 20 4.51 6.61 -11.89
N TYR A 21 4.63 6.40 -10.57
CA TYR A 21 3.50 6.47 -9.63
C TYR A 21 2.34 5.54 -10.04
N LEU A 22 2.68 4.38 -10.62
CA LEU A 22 1.77 3.33 -11.04
C LEU A 22 0.80 3.70 -12.18
N ARG A 23 0.91 4.89 -12.79
CA ARG A 23 0.00 5.38 -13.85
C ARG A 23 -0.16 4.46 -15.06
N ASN A 24 0.87 3.70 -15.41
CA ASN A 24 0.88 2.79 -16.57
C ASN A 24 0.96 1.31 -16.16
N THR A 25 0.51 0.98 -14.94
CA THR A 25 0.51 -0.40 -14.46
C THR A 25 -0.65 -1.16 -15.09
N GLU A 26 -0.40 -2.38 -15.57
CA GLU A 26 -1.46 -3.28 -16.05
C GLU A 26 -2.53 -3.47 -14.96
N PRO A 27 -3.83 -3.43 -15.30
CA PRO A 27 -4.92 -3.57 -14.34
C PRO A 27 -4.82 -4.81 -13.43
N GLU A 28 -4.25 -5.90 -13.93
CA GLU A 28 -4.10 -7.14 -13.17
C GLU A 28 -3.00 -7.04 -12.09
N LYS A 29 -2.03 -6.14 -12.28
CA LYS A 29 -0.86 -5.94 -11.41
C LYS A 29 -1.05 -4.84 -10.38
N ILE A 30 -2.00 -3.92 -10.59
CA ILE A 30 -2.14 -2.72 -9.75
C ILE A 30 -2.40 -3.06 -8.28
N ALA A 31 -3.23 -4.07 -8.00
CA ALA A 31 -3.55 -4.44 -6.63
C ALA A 31 -2.32 -4.96 -5.87
N GLY A 32 -1.49 -5.75 -6.53
CA GLY A 32 -0.23 -6.25 -5.98
C GLY A 32 0.77 -5.11 -5.74
N ARG A 33 0.88 -4.14 -6.64
CA ARG A 33 1.76 -2.97 -6.44
C ARG A 33 1.28 -2.07 -5.30
N LEU A 34 -0.01 -1.78 -5.20
CA LEU A 34 -0.57 -1.02 -4.09
C LEU A 34 -0.36 -1.75 -2.74
N ALA A 35 -0.54 -3.07 -2.72
CA ALA A 35 -0.28 -3.91 -1.55
C ALA A 35 1.20 -3.88 -1.12
N TYR A 36 2.12 -3.94 -2.09
CA TYR A 36 3.55 -3.77 -1.84
C TYR A 36 3.84 -2.43 -1.15
N TYR A 37 3.40 -1.31 -1.72
CA TYR A 37 3.64 0.01 -1.11
C TYR A 37 2.98 0.17 0.25
N LEU A 38 1.76 -0.37 0.44
CA LEU A 38 1.11 -0.36 1.75
C LEU A 38 1.94 -1.12 2.79
N GLY A 39 2.43 -2.31 2.45
CA GLY A 39 3.26 -3.14 3.33
C GLY A 39 4.59 -2.48 3.68
N GLU A 40 5.29 -1.93 2.68
CA GLU A 40 6.59 -1.28 2.89
C GLU A 40 6.46 0.00 3.72
N ILE A 41 5.46 0.85 3.45
CA ILE A 41 5.22 2.06 4.26
C ILE A 41 4.82 1.66 5.69
N ASN A 42 4.05 0.57 5.85
CA ASN A 42 3.70 0.04 7.16
C ASN A 42 4.94 -0.44 7.94
N ALA A 43 5.90 -1.08 7.28
CA ALA A 43 7.16 -1.51 7.90
C ALA A 43 8.07 -0.34 8.29
N ILE A 44 8.05 0.77 7.54
CA ILE A 44 8.81 1.99 7.88
C ILE A 44 8.28 2.65 9.17
N HIS A 45 6.96 2.62 9.37
CA HIS A 45 6.27 3.16 10.56
C HIS A 45 6.78 4.56 10.99
N PRO A 46 6.68 5.58 10.11
CA PRO A 46 7.39 6.85 10.28
C PRO A 46 6.85 7.76 11.39
N PHE A 47 5.60 7.58 11.83
CA PHE A 47 4.98 8.44 12.83
C PHE A 47 4.87 7.75 14.20
N ARG A 48 4.80 8.55 15.27
CA ARG A 48 4.50 8.05 16.62
C ARG A 48 3.10 7.44 16.69
N GLU A 49 2.12 8.11 16.08
CA GLU A 49 0.73 7.66 15.99
C GLU A 49 0.13 8.06 14.63
N GLY A 50 -0.96 7.40 14.23
CA GLY A 50 -1.69 7.76 13.01
C GLY A 50 -1.20 7.09 11.72
N ASN A 51 -0.17 6.24 11.76
CA ASN A 51 0.39 5.53 10.60
C ASN A 51 -0.68 4.90 9.71
N GLY A 52 -1.55 4.06 10.27
CA GLY A 52 -2.57 3.36 9.49
C GLY A 52 -3.57 4.28 8.79
N ARG A 53 -3.93 5.43 9.40
CA ARG A 53 -4.85 6.41 8.77
C ARG A 53 -4.16 7.08 7.58
N THR A 54 -2.94 7.56 7.78
CA THR A 54 -2.15 8.24 6.76
C THR A 54 -1.81 7.31 5.59
N GLN A 55 -1.38 6.07 5.88
CA GLN A 55 -1.05 5.06 4.88
C GLN A 55 -2.24 4.70 3.99
N ARG A 56 -3.42 4.47 4.58
CA ARG A 56 -4.62 4.16 3.79
C ARG A 56 -5.01 5.31 2.87
N ILE A 57 -4.98 6.55 3.35
CA ILE A 57 -5.29 7.72 2.51
C ILE A 57 -4.27 7.85 1.37
N PHE A 58 -2.97 7.70 1.67
CA PHE A 58 -1.92 7.73 0.66
C PHE A 58 -2.14 6.67 -0.43
N ILE A 59 -2.45 5.43 -0.04
CA ILE A 59 -2.69 4.33 -0.98
C ILE A 59 -3.98 4.53 -1.78
N VAL A 60 -5.02 5.13 -1.20
CA VAL A 60 -6.23 5.54 -1.96
C VAL A 60 -5.90 6.61 -3.00
N GLN A 61 -5.07 7.60 -2.67
CA GLN A 61 -4.65 8.61 -3.63
C GLN A 61 -3.76 8.01 -4.73
N LEU A 62 -2.85 7.11 -4.38
CA LEU A 62 -2.00 6.43 -5.35
C LEU A 62 -2.81 5.54 -6.29
N ALA A 63 -3.85 4.85 -5.80
CA ALA A 63 -4.78 4.11 -6.65
C ALA A 63 -5.48 5.04 -7.64
N ARG A 64 -5.92 6.23 -7.20
CA ARG A 64 -6.57 7.23 -8.08
C ARG A 64 -5.63 7.73 -9.17
N GLU A 65 -4.37 8.02 -8.84
CA GLU A 65 -3.36 8.38 -9.85
C GLU A 65 -3.18 7.27 -10.89
N ALA A 66 -3.34 6.00 -10.49
CA ALA A 66 -3.29 4.86 -11.39
C ALA A 66 -4.60 4.58 -12.15
N GLY A 67 -5.63 5.42 -12.01
CA GLY A 67 -6.93 5.24 -12.68
C GLY A 67 -7.91 4.32 -11.94
N PHE A 68 -7.74 4.12 -10.63
CA PHE A 68 -8.60 3.27 -9.82
C PHE A 68 -9.17 3.99 -8.58
N GLU A 69 -10.41 3.68 -8.23
CA GLU A 69 -10.95 3.95 -6.90
C GLU A 69 -10.60 2.80 -5.96
N LEU A 70 -10.28 3.15 -4.72
CA LEU A 70 -10.00 2.18 -3.66
C LEU A 70 -10.79 2.53 -2.40
N SER A 71 -11.50 1.55 -1.84
CA SER A 71 -12.21 1.66 -0.57
C SER A 71 -11.88 0.50 0.37
N PHE A 72 -11.63 0.81 1.64
CA PHE A 72 -11.40 -0.19 2.69
C PHE A 72 -12.67 -0.52 3.49
N ASN A 73 -13.85 -0.05 3.09
CA ASN A 73 -15.09 -0.18 3.87
C ASN A 73 -15.53 -1.63 4.12
N GLN A 74 -15.11 -2.57 3.25
CA GLN A 74 -15.42 -4.00 3.36
C GLN A 74 -14.30 -4.80 4.05
N VAL A 75 -13.33 -4.13 4.66
CA VAL A 75 -12.16 -4.75 5.28
C VAL A 75 -12.20 -4.47 6.77
N THR A 76 -12.27 -5.54 7.56
CA THR A 76 -12.25 -5.42 9.02
C THR A 76 -10.85 -5.07 9.52
N GLN A 77 -10.78 -4.53 10.74
CA GLN A 77 -9.50 -4.25 11.39
C GLN A 77 -8.66 -5.53 11.57
N GLU A 78 -9.29 -6.65 11.90
CA GLU A 78 -8.60 -7.92 12.10
C GLU A 78 -7.96 -8.44 10.81
N GLU A 79 -8.67 -8.36 9.69
CA GLU A 79 -8.13 -8.74 8.38
C GLU A 79 -6.94 -7.86 7.99
N MET A 80 -7.05 -6.55 8.20
CA MET A 80 -5.96 -5.62 7.93
C MET A 80 -4.72 -5.93 8.77
N ILE A 81 -4.90 -6.26 10.06
CA ILE A 81 -3.81 -6.65 10.96
C ILE A 81 -3.16 -7.95 10.47
N LYS A 82 -3.96 -8.99 10.19
CA LYS A 82 -3.46 -10.28 9.69
C LYS A 82 -2.64 -10.12 8.41
N ALA A 83 -3.18 -9.38 7.44
CA ALA A 83 -2.51 -9.09 6.18
C ALA A 83 -1.22 -8.27 6.38
N SER A 84 -1.22 -7.31 7.31
CA SER A 84 -0.03 -6.50 7.63
C SER A 84 1.09 -7.32 8.30
N ILE A 85 0.73 -8.27 9.17
CA ILE A 85 1.69 -9.20 9.79
C ILE A 85 2.31 -10.11 8.72
N GLN A 86 1.51 -10.57 7.76
CA GLN A 86 1.99 -11.36 6.64
C GLN A 86 2.96 -10.56 5.76
N ALA A 87 2.63 -9.31 5.44
CA ALA A 87 3.48 -8.41 4.65
C ALA A 87 4.82 -8.10 5.33
N HIS A 88 4.87 -8.07 6.66
CA HIS A 88 6.12 -7.93 7.40
C HIS A 88 7.11 -9.08 7.15
N LYS A 89 6.63 -10.23 6.68
CA LYS A 89 7.43 -11.39 6.23
C LYS A 89 7.72 -11.36 4.73
N CYS A 90 7.57 -10.21 4.07
CA CYS A 90 7.71 -10.01 2.62
C CYS A 90 6.70 -10.80 1.78
N ASP A 91 5.57 -11.21 2.37
CA ASP A 91 4.45 -11.84 1.68
C ASP A 91 3.25 -10.88 1.65
N TYR A 92 3.04 -10.24 0.50
CA TYR A 92 2.02 -9.21 0.31
C TYR A 92 0.67 -9.77 -0.14
N SER A 93 0.52 -11.10 -0.27
CA SER A 93 -0.69 -11.72 -0.84
C SER A 93 -1.96 -11.37 -0.06
N GLY A 94 -1.91 -11.33 1.28
CA GLY A 94 -3.04 -10.93 2.11
C GLY A 94 -3.45 -9.47 1.90
N LEU A 95 -2.47 -8.57 1.77
CA LEU A 95 -2.76 -7.16 1.47
C LEU A 95 -3.30 -7.01 0.05
N GLU A 96 -2.81 -7.78 -0.91
CA GLU A 96 -3.35 -7.79 -2.27
C GLU A 96 -4.82 -8.21 -2.29
N MET A 97 -5.21 -9.25 -1.55
CA MET A 97 -6.61 -9.64 -1.42
C MET A 97 -7.47 -8.55 -0.77
N VAL A 98 -6.93 -7.85 0.23
CA VAL A 98 -7.58 -6.69 0.86
C VAL A 98 -7.79 -5.57 -0.15
N ILE A 99 -6.78 -5.23 -0.94
CA ILE A 99 -6.87 -4.19 -1.98
C ILE A 99 -7.87 -4.59 -3.06
N LYS A 100 -7.79 -5.83 -3.60
CA LYS A 100 -8.68 -6.33 -4.67
C LYS A 100 -10.16 -6.19 -4.33
N ARG A 101 -10.56 -6.45 -3.08
CA ARG A 101 -11.96 -6.30 -2.63
C ARG A 101 -12.50 -4.88 -2.78
N GLY A 102 -11.62 -3.89 -2.58
CA GLY A 102 -11.97 -2.48 -2.57
C GLY A 102 -11.69 -1.72 -3.86
N LEU A 103 -11.05 -2.36 -4.84
CA LEU A 103 -10.46 -1.70 -6.00
C LEU A 103 -11.40 -1.76 -7.22
N LYS A 104 -11.62 -0.62 -7.87
CA LYS A 104 -12.45 -0.51 -9.08
C LYS A 104 -11.83 0.47 -10.07
N PRO A 105 -11.83 0.22 -11.39
CA PRO A 105 -11.41 1.22 -12.37
C PRO A 105 -12.29 2.48 -12.30
N ILE A 106 -11.66 3.66 -12.43
CA ILE A 106 -12.37 4.92 -12.65
C ILE A 106 -12.89 4.89 -14.09
N ARG A 107 -14.20 5.08 -14.27
CA ARG A 107 -14.85 5.17 -15.59
C ARG A 107 -14.54 6.50 -16.26
#